data_AF-A0A4R3AFU4-F1
#
_entry.id   AF-A0A4R3AFU4-F1
#
_cell.length_a   1.000
_cell.length_b   1.000
_cell.length_c   1.000
_cell.angle_alpha   90.00
_cell.angle_beta   90.00
_cell.angle_gamma   90.00
#
_symmetry.space_group_name_H-M   'P 1'
#
loop_
_entity.id
_entity.type
_entity.pdbx_description
1 polymer ?
#
loop_
_entity_poly.entity_id
_entity_poly.type
_entity_poly.pdbx_seq_one_letter_code
_entity_poly.pdbx_strand_id
1 'polypeptide(L)'
;MTKKLVSVAAIIVGIAASVSHAHAEDLVFTLKNATSSTLERFYTSPSGVDDWEDDVFGQDVLEPGQSIKITIADGRSVCKYDMRFEFTEDSNLDTTEDTQDLCKMGSYTIHE
;
A
#
# COMPACT_ATOMS: atom_id res chain seq x y z
N MET A 1 1.28 -52.59 53.75
CA MET A 1 0.38 -52.37 52.59
C MET A 1 0.31 -50.87 52.33
N THR A 2 0.93 -50.43 51.22
CA THR A 2 0.66 -49.21 50.41
C THR A 2 -0.54 -48.33 50.79
N LYS A 3 -0.56 -47.00 50.69
CA LYS A 3 -0.11 -46.08 49.61
C LYS A 3 -0.23 -44.63 50.13
N LYS A 4 0.83 -43.83 50.02
CA LYS A 4 1.00 -42.64 49.14
C LYS A 4 0.11 -41.42 49.44
N LEU A 5 0.79 -40.35 49.88
CA LEU A 5 0.38 -38.95 49.77
C LEU A 5 0.05 -38.57 48.33
N VAL A 6 -0.98 -37.76 48.11
CA VAL A 6 -1.20 -37.06 46.83
C VAL A 6 -1.49 -35.59 47.14
N SER A 7 -0.48 -34.75 46.90
CA SER A 7 -0.60 -33.30 46.78
C SER A 7 -1.32 -32.94 45.49
N VAL A 8 -2.25 -31.99 45.53
CA VAL A 8 -2.82 -31.37 44.33
C VAL A 8 -2.31 -29.93 44.27
N ALA A 9 -1.30 -29.71 43.43
CA ALA A 9 -0.84 -28.37 43.07
C ALA A 9 -1.72 -27.83 41.93
N ALA A 10 -2.38 -26.70 42.16
CA ALA A 10 -3.14 -26.00 41.14
C ALA A 10 -2.17 -25.29 40.18
N ILE A 11 -2.07 -25.76 38.94
CA ILE A 11 -1.28 -25.11 37.89
C ILE A 11 -2.19 -24.09 37.20
N ILE A 12 -1.95 -22.80 37.46
CA ILE A 12 -2.56 -21.70 36.71
C ILE A 12 -1.74 -21.56 35.43
N VAL A 13 -2.27 -22.05 34.30
CA VAL A 13 -1.66 -21.86 32.98
C VAL A 13 -2.07 -20.46 32.48
N GLY A 14 -1.18 -19.49 32.61
CA GLY A 14 -1.35 -18.16 32.03
C GLY A 14 -1.17 -18.21 30.51
N ILE A 15 -2.25 -17.97 29.76
CA ILE A 15 -2.20 -17.79 28.31
C ILE A 15 -1.66 -16.39 28.03
N ALA A 16 -0.39 -16.28 27.64
CA ALA A 16 0.15 -15.05 27.09
C ALA A 16 -0.35 -14.93 25.64
N ALA A 17 -1.39 -14.12 25.42
CA ALA A 17 -1.80 -13.73 24.08
C ALA A 17 -0.79 -12.71 23.54
N SER A 18 0.05 -13.13 22.59
CA SER A 18 0.88 -12.23 21.81
C SER A 18 -0.01 -11.44 20.85
N VAL A 19 -0.32 -10.19 21.20
CA VAL A 19 -0.92 -9.21 20.30
C VAL A 19 0.16 -8.74 19.31
N SER A 20 0.07 -9.23 18.07
CA SER A 20 0.83 -8.68 16.95
C SER A 20 0.33 -7.26 16.71
N HIS A 21 1.16 -6.27 17.04
CA HIS A 21 0.87 -4.88 16.68
C HIS A 21 1.07 -4.77 15.17
N ALA A 22 -0.02 -4.63 14.41
CA ALA A 22 0.08 -4.22 13.02
C ALA A 22 0.54 -2.75 13.03
N HIS A 23 1.84 -2.53 12.78
CA HIS A 23 2.35 -1.20 12.54
C HIS A 23 1.96 -0.80 11.12
N ALA A 24 1.42 0.41 10.95
CA ALA A 24 1.28 1.01 9.63
C ALA A 24 2.69 1.33 9.13
N GLU A 25 3.16 0.59 8.13
CA GLU A 25 4.43 0.86 7.46
C GLU A 25 4.16 1.75 6.25
N ASP A 26 5.07 2.70 5.98
CA ASP A 26 4.99 3.50 4.76
C ASP A 26 5.12 2.60 3.54
N LEU A 27 4.22 2.79 2.56
CA LEU A 27 4.24 2.02 1.32
C LEU A 27 5.16 2.74 0.32
N VAL A 28 6.23 2.07 -0.09
CA VAL A 28 7.26 2.67 -0.95
C VAL A 28 7.45 1.83 -2.21
N PHE A 29 7.24 2.45 -3.37
CA PHE A 29 7.47 1.83 -4.67
C PHE A 29 8.01 2.83 -5.68
N THR A 30 8.59 2.33 -6.78
CA THR A 30 9.02 3.17 -7.90
C THR A 30 7.95 3.21 -8.98
N LEU A 31 7.47 4.40 -9.33
CA LEU A 31 6.59 4.59 -10.48
C LEU A 31 7.43 5.00 -11.70
N LYS A 32 7.23 4.33 -12.83
CA LYS A 32 7.86 4.66 -14.11
C LYS A 32 6.80 5.01 -15.14
N ASN A 33 6.96 6.17 -15.78
CA ASN A 33 6.19 6.54 -16.96
C ASN A 33 6.87 5.98 -18.21
N ALA A 34 6.34 4.90 -18.79
CA ALA A 34 6.83 4.35 -20.06
C ALA A 34 5.90 4.69 -21.25
N THR A 35 5.00 5.66 -21.08
CA THR A 35 4.17 6.20 -22.16
C THR A 35 4.91 7.33 -22.89
N SER A 36 4.27 7.90 -23.90
CA SER A 36 4.76 9.06 -24.65
C SER A 36 4.28 10.41 -24.10
N SER A 37 3.45 10.44 -23.07
CA SER A 37 2.83 11.67 -22.53
C SER A 37 3.22 11.94 -21.08
N THR A 38 3.28 13.22 -20.71
CA THR A 38 3.53 13.62 -19.32
C THR A 38 2.37 13.18 -18.44
N LEU A 39 2.70 12.51 -17.34
CA LEU A 39 1.74 12.14 -16.30
C LEU A 39 1.68 13.28 -15.29
N GLU A 40 0.54 13.98 -15.24
CA GLU A 40 0.38 15.19 -14.43
C GLU A 40 -0.14 14.93 -13.04
N ARG A 41 -1.06 13.96 -12.89
CA ARG A 41 -1.70 13.67 -11.60
C ARG A 41 -1.68 12.19 -11.33
N PHE A 42 -1.37 11.84 -10.09
CA PHE A 42 -1.32 10.46 -9.64
C PHE A 42 -2.06 10.35 -8.32
N TYR A 43 -3.14 9.56 -8.31
CA TYR A 43 -3.96 9.34 -7.12
C TYR A 43 -3.85 7.91 -6.64
N THR A 44 -3.98 7.73 -5.33
CA THR A 44 -4.09 6.43 -4.69
C THR A 44 -5.19 6.45 -3.65
N SER A 45 -5.98 5.38 -3.55
CA SER A 45 -6.99 5.21 -2.50
C SER A 45 -7.06 3.74 -2.08
N PRO A 46 -7.28 3.40 -0.80
CA PRO A 46 -7.49 2.00 -0.44
C PRO A 46 -8.64 1.38 -1.23
N SER A 47 -8.43 0.14 -1.68
CA SER A 47 -9.39 -0.50 -2.57
C SER A 47 -10.76 -0.66 -1.91
N GLY A 48 -11.81 -0.22 -2.61
CA GLY A 48 -13.19 -0.19 -2.10
C GLY A 48 -13.60 1.11 -1.40
N VAL A 49 -12.77 2.16 -1.46
CA VAL A 49 -13.16 3.53 -1.17
C VAL A 49 -13.55 4.21 -2.48
N ASP A 50 -14.76 4.78 -2.54
CA ASP A 50 -15.33 5.29 -3.80
C ASP A 50 -14.78 6.68 -4.21
N ASP A 51 -14.20 7.43 -3.27
CA ASP A 51 -13.64 8.75 -3.51
C ASP A 51 -12.12 8.71 -3.62
N TRP A 52 -11.57 9.44 -4.59
CA TRP A 52 -10.13 9.65 -4.73
C TRP A 52 -9.61 10.63 -3.68
N GLU A 53 -8.45 10.32 -3.10
CA GLU A 53 -7.76 11.18 -2.14
C GLU A 53 -6.91 12.25 -2.87
N ASP A 54 -6.00 12.92 -2.16
CA ASP A 54 -5.18 13.98 -2.72
C ASP A 54 -4.21 13.47 -3.81
N ASP A 55 -3.83 14.35 -4.73
CA ASP A 55 -2.80 14.07 -5.74
C ASP A 55 -1.44 13.88 -5.08
N VAL A 56 -0.83 12.72 -5.32
CA VAL A 56 0.46 12.30 -4.77
C VAL A 56 1.62 13.13 -5.33
N PHE A 57 1.49 13.67 -6.54
CA PHE A 57 2.53 14.52 -7.13
C PHE A 57 2.50 15.97 -6.64
N GLY A 58 1.33 16.49 -6.26
CA GLY A 58 1.17 17.85 -5.77
C GLY A 58 1.44 18.91 -6.85
N GLN A 59 2.67 19.42 -6.92
CA GLN A 59 3.10 20.38 -7.95
C GLN A 59 4.09 19.79 -8.96
N ASP A 60 4.55 18.56 -8.70
CA ASP A 60 5.46 17.85 -9.60
C ASP A 60 4.68 17.14 -10.70
N VAL A 61 5.40 16.67 -11.73
CA VAL A 61 4.86 15.82 -12.81
C VAL A 61 5.88 14.73 -13.13
N LEU A 62 5.46 13.69 -13.84
CA LEU A 62 6.34 12.60 -14.29
C LEU A 62 6.42 12.56 -15.82
N GLU A 63 7.54 13.05 -16.35
CA GLU A 63 7.78 13.13 -17.80
C GLU A 63 7.94 11.74 -18.45
N PRO A 64 7.74 11.63 -19.78
CA PRO A 64 7.96 10.39 -20.53
C PRO A 64 9.35 9.78 -20.27
N GLY A 65 9.37 8.49 -19.96
CA GLY A 65 10.59 7.72 -19.69
C GLY A 65 11.19 7.91 -18.29
N GLN A 66 10.66 8.82 -17.48
CA GLN A 66 11.17 9.07 -16.12
C GLN A 66 10.64 8.08 -15.09
N SER A 67 11.28 8.08 -13.92
CA SER A 67 10.83 7.32 -12.76
C SER A 67 10.97 8.13 -11.49
N ILE A 68 10.02 7.95 -10.58
CA ILE A 68 9.99 8.61 -9.28
C ILE A 68 9.72 7.58 -8.19
N LYS A 69 10.26 7.83 -7.00
CA LYS A 69 9.94 7.02 -5.81
C LYS A 69 8.72 7.62 -5.14
N ILE A 70 7.67 6.82 -5.04
CA ILE A 70 6.44 7.14 -4.32
C ILE A 70 6.58 6.69 -2.87
N THR A 71 5.99 7.44 -1.95
CA THR A 71 5.84 7.06 -0.55
C THR A 71 4.44 7.43 -0.10
N ILE A 72 3.63 6.42 0.22
CA ILE A 72 2.30 6.59 0.82
C ILE A 72 2.45 6.38 2.32
N ALA A 73 2.40 7.47 3.07
CA ALA A 73 2.57 7.51 4.52
C ALA A 73 1.26 7.96 5.20
N ASP A 74 0.15 7.29 4.85
CA ASP A 74 -1.21 7.64 5.30
C ASP A 74 -1.57 7.08 6.69
N GLY A 75 -0.64 6.34 7.32
CA GLY A 75 -0.80 5.73 8.63
C GLY A 75 -1.76 4.53 8.65
N ARG A 76 -2.10 3.96 7.49
CA ARG A 76 -2.98 2.79 7.38
C ARG A 76 -2.18 1.50 7.28
N SER A 77 -2.79 0.39 7.71
CA SER A 77 -2.20 -0.96 7.64
C SER A 77 -2.82 -1.80 6.51
N VAL A 78 -3.32 -1.15 5.46
CA VAL A 78 -3.91 -1.80 4.29
C VAL A 78 -2.88 -1.84 3.16
N CYS A 79 -2.96 -2.85 2.31
CA CYS A 79 -1.97 -3.06 1.26
C CYS A 79 -2.53 -2.89 -0.16
N LYS A 80 -3.84 -3.10 -0.32
CA LYS A 80 -4.48 -3.09 -1.63
C LYS A 80 -5.03 -1.69 -1.90
N TYR A 81 -4.50 -1.04 -2.93
CA TYR A 81 -4.88 0.31 -3.33
C TYR A 81 -5.32 0.31 -4.79
N ASP A 82 -6.33 1.11 -5.05
CA ASP A 82 -6.67 1.56 -6.39
C ASP A 82 -5.79 2.79 -6.70
N MET A 83 -5.34 2.88 -7.94
CA MET A 83 -4.42 3.88 -8.47
C MET A 83 -5.06 4.51 -9.69
N ARG A 84 -4.91 5.82 -9.84
CA ARG A 84 -5.40 6.56 -11.01
C ARG A 84 -4.32 7.47 -11.57
N PHE A 85 -4.18 7.42 -12.88
CA PHE A 85 -3.14 8.09 -13.65
C PHE A 85 -3.79 9.04 -14.64
N GLU A 86 -3.57 10.34 -14.47
CA GLU A 86 -4.08 11.35 -15.40
C GLU A 86 -2.93 12.02 -16.15
N PHE A 87 -2.97 11.89 -17.47
CA PHE A 87 -2.03 12.52 -18.37
C PHE A 87 -2.40 13.99 -18.61
N THR A 88 -1.44 14.74 -19.13
CA THR A 88 -1.63 16.13 -19.60
C THR A 88 -2.81 16.25 -20.56
N GLU A 89 -3.52 17.38 -20.52
CA GLU A 89 -4.75 17.63 -21.31
C GLU A 89 -4.53 17.57 -22.83
N ASP A 90 -3.30 17.80 -23.31
CA ASP A 90 -2.93 17.70 -24.72
C ASP A 90 -2.56 16.28 -25.17
N SER A 91 -2.55 15.32 -24.24
CA SER A 91 -2.35 13.90 -24.53
C SER A 91 -3.53 13.29 -25.28
N ASN A 92 -3.24 12.26 -26.09
CA ASN A 92 -4.24 11.39 -26.68
C ASN A 92 -4.50 10.12 -25.85
N LEU A 93 -3.96 10.04 -24.63
CA LEU A 93 -4.12 8.92 -23.70
C LEU A 93 -5.27 9.21 -22.75
N ASP A 94 -6.11 8.20 -22.51
CA ASP A 94 -7.20 8.28 -21.53
C ASP A 94 -6.65 8.18 -20.10
N THR A 95 -7.46 8.55 -19.12
CA THR A 95 -7.16 8.25 -17.71
C THR A 95 -7.10 6.75 -17.49
N THR A 96 -6.03 6.27 -16.88
CA THR A 96 -5.85 4.85 -16.55
C THR A 96 -6.08 4.63 -15.06
N GLU A 97 -6.76 3.56 -14.72
CA GLU A 97 -6.93 3.10 -13.34
C GLU A 97 -6.47 1.65 -13.21
N ASP A 98 -5.87 1.30 -12.07
CA ASP A 98 -5.42 -0.05 -11.77
C ASP A 98 -5.42 -0.32 -10.26
N THR A 99 -5.43 -1.58 -9.86
CA THR A 99 -5.43 -1.99 -8.45
C THR A 99 -4.22 -2.85 -8.15
N GLN A 100 -3.40 -2.45 -7.17
CA GLN A 100 -2.17 -3.15 -6.81
C GLN A 100 -2.04 -3.43 -5.32
N ASP A 101 -1.23 -4.43 -4.97
CA ASP A 101 -0.80 -4.71 -3.60
C ASP A 101 0.53 -3.98 -3.34
N LEU A 102 0.45 -2.77 -2.79
CA LEU A 102 1.59 -1.87 -2.58
C LEU A 102 2.57 -2.39 -1.52
N CYS A 103 2.15 -3.28 -0.62
CA CYS A 103 3.04 -3.90 0.37
C CYS A 103 4.00 -4.92 -0.27
N LYS A 104 3.65 -5.45 -1.44
CA LYS A 104 4.44 -6.45 -2.16
C LYS A 104 5.10 -5.91 -3.43
N MET A 105 4.62 -4.77 -3.91
CA MET A 105 5.10 -4.15 -5.14
C MET A 105 6.33 -3.27 -4.87
N GLY A 106 7.43 -3.54 -5.56
CA GLY A 106 8.61 -2.65 -5.54
C GLY A 106 8.57 -1.57 -6.64
N SER A 107 7.91 -1.85 -7.76
CA SER A 107 7.80 -0.92 -8.88
C SER A 107 6.54 -1.12 -9.72
N TYR A 108 6.04 -0.04 -10.28
CA TYR A 108 4.96 -0.01 -11.26
C TYR A 108 5.42 0.74 -12.52
N THR A 109 5.04 0.24 -13.70
CA THR A 109 5.32 0.92 -14.98
C THR A 109 4.02 1.07 -15.76
N ILE A 110 3.66 2.30 -16.12
CA ILE A 110 2.52 2.60 -16.98
C ILE A 110 2.94 2.61 -18.45
N HIS A 111 2.09 2.04 -19.32
CA HIS A 111 2.46 1.63 -20.69
C HIS A 111 1.48 2.04 -21.79
N GLU A 112 0.46 2.84 -21.49
CA GLU A 112 -0.54 3.33 -22.46
C GLU A 112 0.04 3.78 -23.81
#